data_AF-A0A656Z7I6-F1
#
_entry.id   AF-A0A656Z7I6-F1
#
_cell.length_a   1.000
_cell.length_b   1.000
_cell.length_c   1.000
_cell.angle_alpha   90.00
_cell.angle_beta   90.00
_cell.angle_gamma   90.00
#
_symmetry.space_group_name_H-M   'P 1'
#
loop_
_entity.id
_entity.type
_entity.pdbx_description
1 polymer ?
#
loop_
_entity_poly.entity_id
_entity_poly.type
_entity_poly.pdbx_seq_one_letter_code
_entity_poly.pdbx_strand_id
1 'polypeptide(L)'
;METRPELLMLQKTMVVVEGVSRTLDPHFNMWKAAEPVVGAWIRKNLGPQGMLLDAKDSAYALLHFTRKTPELVARMDRASVAFDEMAANGLRFDDATAEAIGRAEARHSRWGRIAQIVIAISLAAIAIKLYIEL
;
A
#
# COMPACT_ATOMS: atom_id res chain seq x y z
N MET A 1 0.97 10.67 28.76
CA MET A 1 -0.28 9.88 28.67
C MET A 1 -1.24 10.66 27.81
N GLU A 2 -1.65 10.14 26.66
CA GLU A 2 -2.70 10.79 25.87
C GLU A 2 -4.04 10.58 26.55
N THR A 3 -4.65 11.66 27.03
CA THR A 3 -6.01 11.63 27.58
C THR A 3 -6.99 11.52 26.42
N ARG A 4 -7.68 10.38 26.31
CA ARG A 4 -8.78 10.18 25.37
C ARG A 4 -9.98 11.06 25.79
N PRO A 5 -10.36 12.10 25.03
CA PRO A 5 -11.43 13.01 25.41
C PRO A 5 -12.78 12.32 25.62
N GLU A 6 -13.04 11.23 24.89
CA GLU A 6 -14.26 10.46 24.96
C GLU A 6 -14.43 9.80 26.35
N LEU A 7 -13.34 9.32 26.94
CA LEU A 7 -13.35 8.73 28.29
C LEU A 7 -13.58 9.80 29.36
N LEU A 8 -13.04 11.00 29.17
CA LEU A 8 -13.29 12.14 30.07
C LEU A 8 -14.75 12.60 29.99
N MET A 9 -15.33 12.66 28.79
CA MET A 9 -16.75 12.98 28.63
C MET A 9 -17.64 11.93 29.29
N LEU A 10 -17.35 10.64 29.10
CA LEU A 10 -18.07 9.56 29.76
C LEU A 10 -18.00 9.73 31.28
N GLN A 11 -16.82 9.93 31.85
CA GLN A 11 -16.64 10.13 33.29
C GLN A 11 -17.41 11.35 33.80
N LYS A 12 -17.39 12.47 33.05
CA LYS A 12 -18.18 13.66 33.39
C LYS A 12 -19.67 13.34 33.43
N THR A 13 -20.20 12.68 32.40
CA THR A 13 -21.63 12.31 32.38
C THR A 13 -21.99 11.37 33.52
N MET A 14 -21.12 10.42 33.81
CA MET A 14 -21.28 9.45 34.88
C MET A 14 -21.39 10.13 36.25
N VAL A 15 -20.45 11.04 36.56
CA VAL A 15 -20.45 11.81 37.81
C VAL A 15 -21.67 12.75 37.90
N VAL A 16 -22.06 13.38 36.79
CA VAL A 16 -23.25 14.25 36.76
C VAL A 16 -24.52 13.45 37.06
N VAL A 17 -24.70 12.29 36.44
CA VAL A 17 -25.87 11.42 36.67
C VAL A 17 -25.92 10.93 38.12
N GLU A 18 -24.78 10.52 38.69
CA GLU A 18 -24.71 10.12 40.10
C GLU A 18 -25.04 11.29 41.03
N GLY A 19 -24.49 12.48 40.77
CA GLY A 19 -24.75 13.69 41.54
C GLY A 19 -26.24 14.07 41.55
N VAL A 20 -26.89 14.05 40.39
CA VAL A 20 -28.34 14.30 40.26
C VAL A 20 -29.14 13.24 41.01
N SER A 21 -28.80 11.96 40.84
CA SER A 21 -29.52 10.85 41.50
C SER A 21 -29.40 10.91 43.03
N ARG A 22 -28.25 11.37 43.55
CA ARG A 22 -28.04 11.55 44.99
C ARG A 22 -28.86 12.69 45.61
N THR A 23 -29.40 13.60 44.82
CA THR A 23 -30.37 14.59 45.31
C THR A 23 -31.73 13.96 45.64
N LEU A 24 -32.05 12.81 45.04
CA LEU A 24 -33.29 12.06 45.25
C LEU A 24 -33.09 10.96 46.30
N ASP A 25 -31.98 10.22 46.22
CA ASP A 25 -31.58 9.20 47.19
C ASP A 25 -30.11 9.42 47.60
N PRO A 26 -29.85 9.94 48.82
CA PRO A 26 -28.49 10.19 49.30
C PRO A 26 -27.56 8.97 49.30
N HIS A 27 -28.12 7.76 49.32
CA HIS A 27 -27.37 6.51 49.35
C HIS A 27 -27.26 5.85 47.95
N PHE A 28 -27.71 6.55 46.89
CA PHE A 28 -27.68 6.05 45.53
C PHE A 28 -26.24 5.68 45.11
N ASN A 29 -26.11 4.46 44.58
CA ASN A 29 -24.86 3.94 44.03
C ASN A 29 -25.06 3.59 42.56
N MET A 30 -24.45 4.40 41.69
CA MET A 30 -24.60 4.28 40.25
C MET A 30 -24.01 2.96 39.69
N TRP A 31 -22.97 2.39 40.31
CA TRP A 31 -22.41 1.09 39.89
C TRP A 31 -23.42 -0.05 40.09
N LYS A 32 -24.09 -0.07 41.25
CA LYS A 32 -25.16 -1.05 41.50
C LYS A 32 -26.33 -0.89 40.55
N ALA A 33 -26.69 0.36 40.21
CA ALA A 33 -27.76 0.63 39.26
C ALA A 33 -27.40 0.16 37.83
N ALA A 34 -26.13 0.28 37.42
CA ALA A 34 -25.66 -0.11 36.09
C ALA A 34 -25.39 -1.62 35.94
N GLU A 35 -25.18 -2.34 37.05
CA GLU A 35 -24.85 -3.78 37.08
C GLU A 35 -25.75 -4.68 36.20
N PRO A 36 -27.10 -4.64 36.30
CA PRO A 36 -27.95 -5.51 35.48
C PRO A 36 -27.85 -5.21 33.98
N VAL A 37 -27.65 -3.95 33.61
CA VAL A 37 -27.55 -3.52 32.21
C VAL A 37 -26.22 -3.99 31.62
N VAL A 38 -25.12 -3.71 32.31
CA VAL A 38 -23.78 -4.11 31.88
C VAL A 38 -23.66 -5.64 31.88
N GLY A 39 -24.16 -6.31 32.91
CA GLY A 39 -24.14 -7.78 33.00
C GLY A 39 -24.93 -8.46 31.88
N ALA A 40 -26.11 -7.93 31.52
CA ALA A 40 -26.88 -8.44 30.39
C ALA A 40 -26.14 -8.23 29.06
N TRP A 41 -25.52 -7.07 28.87
CA TRP A 41 -24.74 -6.79 27.67
C TRP A 41 -23.50 -7.69 27.56
N ILE A 42 -22.74 -7.88 28.64
CA ILE A 42 -21.58 -8.78 28.67
C ILE A 42 -22.00 -10.21 28.33
N ARG A 43 -23.07 -10.73 28.96
CA ARG A 43 -23.55 -12.09 28.66
C ARG A 43 -23.97 -12.26 27.20
N LYS A 44 -24.57 -11.23 26.60
CA LYS A 44 -25.03 -11.27 25.21
C LYS A 44 -23.88 -11.15 24.19
N ASN A 45 -22.93 -10.26 24.43
CA ASN A 45 -21.91 -9.90 23.44
C ASN A 45 -20.56 -10.57 23.68
N LEU A 46 -20.14 -10.72 24.95
CA LEU A 46 -18.89 -11.41 25.32
C LEU A 46 -19.12 -12.84 25.84
N GLY A 47 -20.38 -13.27 25.96
CA GLY A 47 -20.71 -14.63 26.35
C GLY A 47 -20.52 -15.65 25.21
N PRO A 48 -20.70 -16.95 25.49
CA PRO A 48 -20.49 -18.03 24.51
C PRO A 48 -21.33 -17.87 23.23
N GLN A 49 -22.55 -17.33 23.37
CA GLN A 49 -23.43 -17.05 22.23
C GLN A 49 -22.88 -15.93 21.34
N GLY A 50 -22.35 -14.86 21.93
CA GLY A 50 -21.71 -13.76 21.20
C GLY A 50 -20.47 -14.25 20.46
N MET A 51 -19.61 -15.01 21.15
CA MET A 51 -18.42 -15.63 20.53
C MET A 51 -18.79 -16.56 19.37
N LEU A 52 -19.88 -17.32 19.47
CA LEU A 52 -20.33 -18.20 18.39
C LEU A 52 -20.83 -17.42 17.18
N LEU A 53 -21.56 -16.32 17.41
CA LEU A 53 -22.00 -15.42 16.34
C LEU A 53 -20.81 -14.77 15.63
N ASP A 54 -19.85 -14.25 16.40
CA ASP A 54 -18.61 -13.66 15.87
C ASP A 54 -17.77 -14.69 15.10
N ALA A 55 -17.68 -15.93 15.61
CA ALA A 55 -16.98 -17.02 14.93
C ALA A 55 -17.67 -17.40 13.61
N LYS A 56 -19.01 -17.42 13.57
CA LYS A 56 -19.78 -17.67 12.35
C LYS A 56 -19.51 -16.58 11.31
N ASP A 57 -19.55 -15.31 11.72
CA ASP A 57 -19.32 -14.19 10.82
C ASP A 57 -17.87 -14.19 10.30
N SER A 58 -16.91 -14.50 11.17
CA SER A 58 -15.51 -14.70 10.80
C SER A 58 -15.32 -15.88 9.84
N ALA A 59 -16.01 -17.00 10.07
CA ALA A 59 -15.97 -18.16 9.18
C ALA A 59 -16.55 -17.84 7.79
N TYR A 60 -17.64 -17.08 7.70
CA TYR A 60 -18.18 -16.61 6.42
C TYR A 60 -17.19 -15.70 5.68
N ALA A 61 -16.55 -14.77 6.38
CA ALA A 61 -15.53 -13.91 5.79
C ALA A 61 -14.34 -14.72 5.25
N LEU A 62 -13.87 -15.71 6.03
CA LEU A 62 -12.81 -16.62 5.62
C LEU A 62 -13.22 -17.46 4.40
N LEU A 63 -14.45 -17.98 4.38
CA LEU A 63 -14.97 -18.80 3.29
C LEU A 63 -15.16 -17.99 1.99
N HIS A 64 -15.48 -16.69 2.11
CA HIS A 64 -15.51 -15.79 0.98
C HIS A 64 -14.09 -15.47 0.46
N PHE A 65 -13.12 -15.31 1.36
CA PHE A 65 -11.72 -15.10 0.99
C PHE A 65 -11.13 -16.33 0.30
N THR A 66 -11.41 -17.54 0.79
CA THR A 66 -10.92 -18.80 0.19
C THR A 66 -11.44 -19.04 -1.22
N ARG A 67 -12.62 -18.51 -1.57
CA ARG A 67 -13.14 -18.55 -2.95
C ARG A 67 -12.39 -17.62 -3.91
N LYS A 68 -11.75 -16.56 -3.40
CA LYS A 68 -10.99 -15.59 -4.22
C LYS A 68 -9.49 -15.89 -4.28
N THR A 69 -8.95 -16.67 -3.34
CA THR A 69 -7.53 -17.10 -3.36
C THR A 69 -7.08 -17.84 -4.63
N PRO A 70 -7.87 -18.74 -5.25
CA PRO A 70 -7.42 -19.44 -6.46
C PRO A 70 -7.10 -18.48 -7.61
N GLU A 71 -7.87 -17.41 -7.76
CA GLU A 71 -7.65 -16.39 -8.79
C GLU A 71 -6.38 -15.58 -8.51
N LEU A 72 -6.12 -15.26 -7.24
CA LEU A 72 -4.89 -14.58 -6.82
C LEU A 72 -3.65 -15.44 -7.06
N VAL A 73 -3.72 -16.74 -6.72
CA VAL A 73 -2.63 -17.69 -6.98
C VAL A 73 -2.39 -17.83 -8.48
N ALA A 74 -3.44 -17.99 -9.29
CA ALA A 74 -3.31 -18.07 -10.75
C ALA A 74 -2.76 -16.78 -11.37
N ARG A 75 -3.08 -15.61 -10.81
CA ARG A 75 -2.51 -14.33 -11.24
C ARG A 75 -1.03 -14.22 -10.88
N MET A 76 -0.65 -14.69 -9.69
CA MET A 76 0.73 -14.68 -9.22
C MET A 76 1.61 -15.63 -10.04
N ASP A 77 1.09 -16.80 -10.40
CA ASP A 77 1.76 -17.76 -11.28
C ASP A 77 2.04 -17.15 -12.67
N ARG A 78 1.02 -16.55 -13.30
CA ARG A 78 1.18 -15.82 -14.58
C ARG A 78 2.18 -14.67 -14.48
N ALA A 79 2.17 -13.93 -13.38
CA ALA A 79 3.12 -12.85 -13.16
C ALA A 79 4.55 -13.40 -13.02
N SER A 80 4.73 -14.50 -12.28
CA SER A 80 6.04 -15.18 -12.13
C SER A 80 6.59 -15.61 -13.48
N VAL A 81 5.77 -16.25 -14.32
CA VAL A 81 6.17 -16.67 -15.66
C VAL A 81 6.59 -15.47 -16.51
N ALA A 82 5.84 -14.36 -16.47
CA ALA A 82 6.21 -13.14 -17.18
C ALA A 82 7.53 -12.54 -16.65
N PHE A 83 7.78 -12.58 -15.34
CA PHE A 83 9.04 -12.13 -14.75
C PHE A 83 10.24 -13.00 -15.16
N ASP A 84 10.07 -14.32 -15.18
CA ASP A 84 11.11 -15.26 -15.62
C ASP A 84 11.43 -15.06 -17.11
N GLU A 85 10.42 -14.85 -17.94
CA GLU A 85 10.60 -14.58 -19.37
C GLU A 85 11.29 -13.24 -19.63
N MET A 86 10.96 -12.20 -18.86
CA MET A 86 11.66 -10.90 -18.90
C MET A 86 13.12 -11.01 -18.42
N ALA A 87 13.41 -11.86 -17.42
CA ALA A 87 14.76 -12.08 -16.92
C ALA A 87 15.62 -12.88 -17.91
N ALA A 88 15.04 -13.86 -18.60
CA ALA A 88 15.75 -14.70 -19.56
C ALA A 88 15.98 -14.01 -20.91
N ASN A 89 14.96 -13.32 -21.45
CA ASN A 89 14.99 -12.79 -22.82
C ASN A 89 15.11 -11.26 -22.88
N GLY A 90 15.18 -10.59 -21.72
CA GLY A 90 15.15 -9.13 -21.64
C GLY A 90 13.74 -8.56 -21.87
N LEU A 91 13.60 -7.25 -21.61
CA LEU A 91 12.33 -6.55 -21.81
C LEU A 91 12.04 -6.41 -23.30
N ARG A 92 11.07 -7.18 -23.82
CA ARG A 92 10.49 -6.93 -25.15
C ARG A 92 9.61 -5.69 -25.08
N PHE A 93 10.17 -4.55 -25.46
CA PHE A 93 9.38 -3.35 -25.70
C PHE A 93 8.39 -3.61 -26.83
N ASP A 94 7.18 -3.07 -26.71
CA ASP A 94 6.23 -3.08 -27.80
C ASP A 94 6.79 -2.30 -29.00
N ASP A 95 6.31 -2.64 -30.20
CA ASP A 95 6.81 -2.06 -31.44
C ASP A 95 6.71 -0.52 -31.45
N ALA A 96 5.70 0.06 -30.79
CA ALA A 96 5.55 1.51 -30.72
C ALA A 96 6.60 2.16 -29.81
N THR A 97 6.94 1.53 -28.68
CA THR A 97 8.04 1.96 -27.80
C THR A 97 9.40 1.81 -28.48
N ALA A 98 9.65 0.69 -29.18
CA ALA A 98 10.88 0.48 -29.93
C ALA A 98 11.06 1.53 -31.05
N GLU A 99 9.99 1.86 -31.76
CA GLU A 99 10.00 2.87 -32.83
C GLU A 99 10.17 4.29 -32.27
N ALA A 100 9.57 4.61 -31.13
CA ALA A 100 9.74 5.91 -30.46
C ALA A 100 11.18 6.14 -30.01
N ILE A 101 11.83 5.12 -29.44
CA ILE A 101 13.25 5.16 -29.05
C ILE A 101 14.12 5.28 -30.31
N GLY A 102 13.87 4.49 -31.34
CA GLY A 102 14.61 4.58 -32.61
C GLY A 102 14.50 5.96 -33.28
N ARG A 103 13.32 6.60 -33.24
CA ARG A 103 13.12 7.97 -33.75
C ARG A 103 13.82 9.04 -32.90
N ALA A 104 13.98 8.82 -31.60
CA ALA A 104 14.74 9.71 -30.73
C ALA A 104 16.26 9.61 -31.01
N GLU A 105 16.76 8.39 -31.21
CA GLU A 105 18.18 8.13 -31.45
C GLU A 105 18.66 8.58 -32.86
N ALA A 106 17.79 8.50 -33.87
CA ALA A 106 18.08 8.97 -35.23
C ALA A 106 18.47 10.47 -35.29
N ARG A 107 17.99 11.30 -34.35
CA ARG A 107 18.38 12.72 -34.25
C ARG A 107 19.79 12.92 -33.72
N HIS A 108 20.28 12.04 -32.84
CA HIS A 108 21.61 12.14 -32.23
C HIS A 108 22.73 11.60 -33.14
N SER A 109 22.43 10.55 -33.93
CA SER A 109 23.42 9.91 -34.82
C SER A 109 23.99 10.84 -35.90
N ARG A 110 23.20 11.80 -36.40
CA ARG A 110 23.65 12.72 -37.46
C ARG A 110 24.75 13.66 -36.98
N TRP A 111 24.62 14.20 -35.77
CA TRP A 111 25.64 15.07 -35.16
C TRP A 111 26.86 14.28 -34.72
N GLY A 112 26.69 13.04 -34.23
CA GLY A 112 27.80 12.14 -33.91
C GLY A 112 28.68 11.81 -35.12
N ARG A 113 28.07 11.53 -36.28
CA ARG A 113 28.80 11.21 -37.52
C ARG A 113 29.58 12.41 -38.07
N ILE A 114 29.01 13.62 -37.98
CA ILE A 114 29.71 14.86 -38.36
C ILE A 114 30.92 15.08 -37.43
N ALA A 115 30.75 14.89 -36.12
CA ALA A 115 31.85 15.01 -35.17
C ALA A 115 33.00 14.02 -35.48
N GLN A 116 32.68 12.78 -35.86
CA GLN A 116 33.69 11.79 -36.28
C GLN A 116 34.44 12.22 -37.55
N ILE A 117 33.74 12.79 -38.54
CA ILE A 117 34.38 13.29 -39.77
C ILE A 117 35.30 14.48 -39.45
N VAL A 118 34.85 15.42 -38.60
CA VAL A 118 35.67 16.57 -38.19
C VAL A 118 36.93 16.10 -37.47
N ILE A 119 36.83 15.16 -36.52
CA ILE A 119 38.00 14.59 -35.83
C ILE A 119 38.96 13.93 -36.82
N ALA A 120 38.45 13.14 -37.77
CA ALA A 120 39.28 12.50 -38.79
C ALA A 120 40.02 13.51 -39.67
N ILE A 121 39.35 14.58 -40.11
CA ILE A 121 39.96 15.67 -40.89
C ILE A 121 41.02 16.41 -40.07
N SER A 122 40.73 16.72 -38.80
CA SER A 122 41.69 17.39 -37.91
C SER A 122 42.96 16.55 -37.72
N LEU A 123 42.83 15.24 -37.51
CA LEU A 123 43.99 14.34 -37.39
C LEU A 123 44.80 14.27 -38.69
N ALA A 124 44.13 14.20 -39.85
CA ALA A 124 44.80 14.19 -41.14
C ALA A 124 45.59 15.49 -41.38
N ALA A 125 45.00 16.64 -41.04
CA ALA A 125 45.67 17.94 -41.17
C ALA A 125 46.92 18.04 -40.27
N ILE A 126 46.83 17.55 -39.03
CA ILE A 126 47.98 17.50 -38.10
C ILE A 126 49.08 16.60 -38.66
N ALA A 127 48.73 15.41 -39.17
CA ALA A 127 49.71 14.48 -39.75
C ALA A 127 50.41 15.06 -40.99
N ILE A 128 49.67 15.74 -41.87
CA ILE A 128 50.24 16.42 -43.05
C ILE A 128 51.19 17.55 -42.61
N LYS A 129 50.79 18.36 -41.62
CA LYS A 129 51.65 19.42 -41.08
C LYS A 129 52.97 18.85 -40.54
N LEU A 130 52.88 17.76 -39.77
CA LEU A 130 54.05 17.09 -39.19
C LEU A 130 54.99 16.52 -40.27
N TYR A 131 54.46 16.03 -41.40
CA TYR A 131 55.25 15.51 -42.51
C TYR A 131 55.97 16.60 -43.31
N ILE A 132 55.39 17.81 -43.39
CA ILE A 132 55.97 18.95 -44.12
C ILE A 132 57.02 19.70 -43.26
N GLU A 133 56.88 19.69 -41.93
CA GLU A 133 57.85 20.31 -40.99
C GLU A 133 59.09 19.41 -40.70
N LEU A 134 59.15 18.19 -41.24
CA LEU A 134 60.26 17.24 -41.11
C LEU A 134 61.16 17.24 -42.35
#